data_AF-A0A7C1Y759-F1
#
_entry.id   AF-A0A7C1Y759-F1
#
_cell.length_a   1.000
_cell.length_b   1.000
_cell.length_c   1.000
_cell.angle_alpha   90.00
_cell.angle_beta   90.00
_cell.angle_gamma   90.00
#
_symmetry.space_group_name_H-M   'P 1'
#
loop_
_entity.id
_entity.type
_entity.pdbx_description
1 polymer ?
#
loop_
_entity_poly.entity_id
_entity_poly.type
_entity_poly.pdbx_seq_one_letter_code
_entity_poly.pdbx_strand_id
1 'polypeptide(L)' 'RKIAPLPVILVGEPYWRRVIDFDFLVEEGTIDPEDRELFWFAESAIDAWEGILQWHEANGTPLFA' A
#
# COMPACT_ATOMS: atom_id res chain seq x y z
N ARG A 1 8.95 -10.79 -10.59
CA ARG A 1 7.88 -10.79 -9.56
C ARG A 1 6.85 -11.87 -9.93
N LYS A 2 6.37 -12.69 -8.97
CA LYS A 2 5.41 -13.79 -9.22
C LYS A 2 3.94 -13.35 -9.21
N ILE A 3 3.64 -12.22 -8.58
CA ILE A 3 2.29 -11.68 -8.42
C ILE A 3 2.24 -10.35 -9.18
N ALA A 4 1.11 -10.06 -9.84
CA ALA A 4 0.87 -8.73 -10.41
C ALA A 4 0.89 -7.69 -9.28
N PRO A 5 1.47 -6.51 -9.49
CA PRO A 5 1.48 -5.47 -8.47
C PRO A 5 0.02 -5.15 -8.08
N LEU A 6 -0.25 -5.04 -6.78
CA LEU A 6 -1.57 -4.76 -6.24
C LEU A 6 -1.44 -3.70 -5.14
N PRO A 7 -2.42 -2.78 -5.04
CA PRO A 7 -2.42 -1.77 -4.01
C PRO A 7 -2.67 -2.37 -2.62
N VAL A 8 -1.87 -1.99 -1.61
CA VAL A 8 -2.07 -2.42 -0.22
C VAL A 8 -2.37 -1.21 0.66
N ILE A 9 -3.58 -1.18 1.21
CA ILE A 9 -4.10 -0.05 2.00
C ILE A 9 -4.28 -0.46 3.43
N LEU A 10 -3.69 0.31 4.33
CA LEU A 10 -3.77 0.09 5.77
C LEU A 10 -4.60 1.21 6.40
N VAL A 11 -5.80 0.86 6.87
CA VAL A 11 -6.71 1.84 7.48
C VAL A 11 -6.37 2.02 8.97
N GLY A 12 -6.22 3.28 9.41
CA GLY A 12 -5.84 3.65 10.77
C GLY A 12 -4.34 3.54 10.99
N GLU A 13 -3.58 4.51 10.49
CA GLU A 13 -2.12 4.56 10.56
C GLU A 13 -1.57 4.36 11.98
N PRO A 14 -2.13 4.98 13.05
CA PRO A 14 -1.60 4.83 14.40
C PRO A 14 -1.69 3.40 14.93
N TYR A 15 -2.66 2.61 14.45
CA TYR A 15 -2.76 1.20 14.80
C TYR A 15 -1.65 0.41 14.11
N TRP A 16 -1.53 0.53 12.79
CA TRP A 16 -0.60 -0.27 12.00
C TRP A 16 0.86 0.04 12.29
N ARG A 17 1.22 1.30 12.56
CA ARG A 17 2.58 1.68 13.01
C ARG A 17 2.98 1.02 14.34
N ARG A 18 2.01 0.57 15.14
CA ARG A 18 2.29 -0.18 16.38
C ARG A 18 2.33 -1.69 16.16
N VAL A 19 1.62 -2.20 15.15
CA VAL A 19 1.57 -3.64 14.86
C VAL A 19 2.79 -4.07 14.05
N ILE A 20 3.22 -3.26 13.09
CA ILE A 20 4.28 -3.59 12.14
C ILE A 20 5.26 -2.42 12.01
N ASP A 21 6.54 -2.71 12.17
CA ASP A 21 7.62 -1.81 11.81
C ASP A 21 8.11 -2.15 10.40
N PHE A 22 7.62 -1.41 9.41
CA PHE A 22 7.98 -1.62 8.01
C PHE A 22 9.45 -1.27 7.74
N ASP A 23 10.05 -0.34 8.49
CA ASP A 23 11.45 0.03 8.34
C ASP A 23 12.33 -1.15 8.72
N PHE A 24 12.03 -1.76 9.86
CA PHE A 24 12.71 -2.96 10.33
C PHE A 24 12.59 -4.14 9.34
N LEU A 25 11.42 -4.35 8.74
CA LEU A 25 11.23 -5.43 7.77
C LEU A 25 12.06 -5.23 6.49
N VAL A 26 12.27 -3.98 6.06
CA VAL A 26 13.18 -3.66 4.94
C VAL A 26 14.62 -3.94 5.35
N GLU A 27 15.03 -3.51 6.54
CA GLU A 27 16.40 -3.72 7.06
C GLU A 27 16.77 -5.20 7.16
N GLU A 28 15.84 -6.04 7.63
CA GLU A 28 16.02 -7.49 7.71
C GLU A 28 15.91 -8.20 6.34
N GLY A 29 15.67 -7.45 5.25
CA GLY A 29 15.55 -8.00 3.89
C GLY A 29 14.34 -8.90 3.69
N THR A 30 13.31 -8.77 4.54
CA THR A 30 12.06 -9.55 4.43
C THR A 30 11.11 -8.94 3.40
N ILE A 31 11.21 -7.64 3.18
CA ILE A 31 10.52 -6.91 2.09
C ILE A 31 11.53 -6.12 1.27
N ASP A 32 11.33 -6.05 -0.04
CA ASP A 32 12.15 -5.19 -0.90
C ASP A 32 11.86 -3.72 -0.59
N PRO A 33 12.87 -2.82 -0.63
CA PRO A 33 12.66 -1.39 -0.39
C PRO A 33 11.64 -0.76 -1.34
N GLU A 34 11.56 -1.24 -2.58
CA GLU A 34 10.57 -0.79 -3.56
C GLU A 34 9.14 -1.23 -3.20
N ASP A 35 8.99 -2.39 -2.55
CA ASP A 35 7.69 -2.91 -2.14
C ASP A 35 7.14 -2.14 -0.93
N ARG A 36 7.97 -1.35 -0.24
CA ARG A 36 7.53 -0.36 0.76
C ARG A 36 6.52 0.63 0.17
N GLU A 37 6.72 1.04 -1.08
CA GLU A 37 5.85 2.01 -1.76
C GLU A 37 4.47 1.42 -2.11
N LEU A 38 4.30 0.10 -1.99
CA LEU A 38 3.01 -0.57 -2.18
C LEU A 38 2.06 -0.36 -0.99
N PHE A 39 2.60 -0.01 0.19
CA PHE A 39 1.82 0.23 1.39
C PHE A 39 1.50 1.73 1.50
N TRP A 40 0.21 2.05 1.59
CA TRP A 40 -0.22 3.38 1.99
C TRP A 40 -1.23 3.32 3.12
N PHE A 41 -1.27 4.40 3.90
CA PHE A 41 -2.21 4.54 5.00
C PHE A 41 -3.42 5.36 4.58
N ALA A 42 -4.57 5.02 5.16
CA ALA A 42 -5.81 5.75 4.99
C ALA A 42 -6.48 5.95 6.36
N GLU A 43 -7.10 7.10 6.60
CA GLU A 43 -7.80 7.37 7.86
C GLU A 43 -9.33 7.17 7.73
N SER A 44 -9.85 7.14 6.50
CA SER A 44 -11.26 6.85 6.21
C SER A 44 -11.43 5.86 5.06
N ALA A 45 -12.63 5.29 4.97
CA ALA A 45 -13.01 4.44 3.83
C ALA A 45 -12.98 5.21 2.49
N ILE A 46 -13.23 6.52 2.52
CA ILE A 46 -13.18 7.37 1.33
C ILE A 46 -11.73 7.52 0.87
N ASP A 47 -10.80 7.85 1.79
CA ASP A 47 -9.38 7.98 1.45
C ASP A 47 -8.80 6.67 0.90
N ALA A 48 -9.19 5.54 1.51
CA ALA A 48 -8.80 4.23 1.02
C ALA A 48 -9.32 4.00 -0.40
N TRP A 49 -10.59 4.31 -0.66
CA TRP A 49 -11.19 4.15 -1.98
C TRP A 49 -10.52 5.04 -3.04
N GLU A 50 -10.29 6.30 -2.73
CA GLU A 50 -9.59 7.24 -3.63
C GLU A 50 -8.18 6.76 -3.95
N GLY A 51 -7.45 6.24 -2.95
CA GLY A 51 -6.14 5.64 -3.17
C GLY A 51 -6.17 4.46 -4.15
N ILE A 52 -7.18 3.57 -4.06
CA ILE A 52 -7.33 2.44 -4.99
C ILE A 52 -7.46 2.97 -6.42
N LEU A 53 -8.34 3.96 -6.63
CA LEU A 53 -8.58 4.53 -7.95
C LEU A 53 -7.32 5.19 -8.52
N GLN A 54 -6.64 6.01 -7.73
CA GLN A 54 -5.41 6.69 -8.13
C GLN A 54 -4.30 5.71 -8.51
N TRP A 55 -4.13 4.63 -7.73
CA TRP A 55 -3.15 3.60 -8.05
C TRP A 55 -3.47 2.89 -9.37
N HIS A 56 -4.74 2.55 -9.60
CA HIS A 56 -5.18 1.90 -10.83
C HIS A 56 -5.01 2.81 -12.05
N GLU A 57 -5.32 4.11 -11.93
CA GLU A 57 -5.05 5.10 -12.97
C GLU A 57 -3.55 5.21 -13.27
N ALA A 58 -2.72 5.37 -12.24
CA ALA A 58 -1.27 5.49 -12.38
C ALA A 58 -0.61 4.24 -13.00
N ASN A 59 -1.18 3.06 -12.75
CA ASN A 59 -0.70 1.78 -13.29
C ASN A 59 -1.35 1.39 -14.62
N GLY A 60 -2.15 2.27 -15.24
CA GLY A 60 -2.79 2.00 -16.54
C GLY A 60 -3.82 0.87 -16.49
N THR A 61 -4.41 0.62 -15.32
CA THR A 61 -5.44 -0.40 -15.08
C THR A 61 -6.70 0.23 -14.47
N PRO A 62 -7.28 1.30 -15.06
CA PRO A 62 -8.42 1.98 -14.46
C PRO A 62 -9.58 1.00 -14.24
N LEU A 63 -10.15 1.03 -13.04
CA LEU A 63 -11.24 0.12 -12.64
C LEU A 63 -12.57 0.44 -13.35
N PHE A 64 -12.71 1.67 -13.82
CA PHE A 64 -13.87 2.16 -14.55
C PHE A 64 -13.42 2.76 -15.89
N ALA A 65 -14.29 2.64 -16.89
CA ALA A 65 -14.05 3.07 -18.27
C ALA A 65 -14.40 4.54 -18.51
#